data_AF-A0A1X6ZZ15-F1
#
_entry.id   AF-A0A1X6ZZ15-F1
#
_cell.length_a   1.000
_cell.length_b   1.000
_cell.length_c   1.000
_cell.angle_alpha   90.00
_cell.angle_beta   90.00
_cell.angle_gamma   90.00
#
_symmetry.space_group_name_H-M   'P 1'
#
loop_
_entity.id
_entity.type
_entity.pdbx_description
1 polymer ?
#
loop_
_entity_poly.entity_id
_entity_poly.type
_entity_poly.pdbx_seq_one_letter_code
_entity_poly.pdbx_strand_id
1 'polypeptide(L)'
;MSDLFEHPWFSGLFGDADADAIWSPDRSLTHMLAFEAAYSRGLGAVGLVPPDQAQAAAEWIEEATLDPVVLHAGTVQDGLPIPALVRSLKAEAGFLAGAIHTGTTSQDVMDTALAITLRETSDLLSDRLTRLVDQLEQLKAIHGSNTIMGRTRMQAALPITVDHRLETWIAPLSDHLTRLTQIRPRVECVQMGGPVGDGQTLGAQNREMAAFLAKSLNLPLPDRCWHVTRDGLADYAGLLSLISSSIGKIGQDISLMAQQGVDEIKLKAGGGSSAMPHKQNPILAELLVTLARYNATQLPGMHHALLHEQERSGSAWALEWMILPNMAKTTARSLSAAVTVCTQITSIGEGRK
;
A
#
# COMPACT_ATOMS: atom_id res chain seq x y z
N MET A 1 19.11 13.96 -3.51
CA MET A 1 19.17 12.72 -2.72
C MET A 1 18.30 11.70 -3.43
N SER A 2 18.74 10.44 -3.51
CA SER A 2 17.89 9.32 -3.95
C SER A 2 16.70 9.15 -3.00
N ASP A 3 15.75 8.30 -3.38
CA ASP A 3 14.63 7.92 -2.53
C ASP A 3 15.13 7.46 -1.14
N LEU A 4 14.61 8.06 -0.07
CA LEU A 4 15.00 7.76 1.31
C LEU A 4 14.48 6.39 1.76
N PHE A 5 13.39 5.89 1.19
CA PHE A 5 12.81 4.59 1.53
C PHE A 5 13.76 3.45 1.19
N GLU A 6 14.48 3.56 0.06
CA GLU A 6 15.39 2.52 -0.45
C GLU A 6 16.88 2.90 -0.29
N HIS A 7 17.17 4.05 0.33
CA HIS A 7 18.54 4.52 0.50
C HIS A 7 19.36 3.54 1.35
N PRO A 8 20.62 3.18 0.99
CA PRO A 8 21.44 2.20 1.73
C PRO A 8 21.70 2.43 3.22
N TRP A 9 21.34 3.59 3.78
CA TRP A 9 21.53 3.89 5.21
C TRP A 9 20.34 4.65 5.81
N PHE A 10 19.67 5.52 5.05
CA PHE A 10 18.45 6.18 5.53
C PHE A 10 17.25 5.22 5.59
N SER A 11 17.23 4.15 4.77
CA SER A 11 16.20 3.10 4.85
C SER A 11 16.15 2.43 6.23
N GLY A 12 17.24 2.43 7.01
CA GLY A 12 17.22 1.95 8.39
C GLY A 12 16.24 2.71 9.29
N LEU A 13 15.92 3.97 8.96
CA LEU A 13 14.88 4.74 9.63
C LEU A 13 13.56 4.76 8.83
N PHE A 14 13.63 5.02 7.52
CA PHE A 14 12.48 5.30 6.66
C PHE A 14 11.91 4.07 5.93
N GLY A 15 12.73 3.06 5.66
CA GLY A 15 12.36 1.87 4.90
C GLY A 15 11.65 0.81 5.73
N ASP A 16 10.94 -0.07 5.05
CA ASP A 16 10.14 -1.13 5.68
C ASP A 16 10.20 -2.39 4.82
N ALA A 17 10.98 -3.38 5.26
CA ALA A 17 11.35 -4.53 4.42
C ALA A 17 10.16 -5.31 3.86
N ASP A 18 9.07 -5.47 4.63
CA ASP A 18 7.88 -6.19 4.16
C ASP A 18 7.16 -5.38 3.06
N ALA A 19 7.01 -4.07 3.26
CA ALA A 19 6.41 -3.20 2.25
C ALA A 19 7.30 -3.05 1.01
N ASP A 20 8.62 -2.96 1.19
CA ASP A 20 9.58 -2.92 0.10
C ASP A 20 9.56 -4.20 -0.74
N ALA A 21 9.37 -5.37 -0.10
CA ALA A 21 9.19 -6.64 -0.80
C ALA A 21 7.89 -6.66 -1.62
N ILE A 22 6.75 -6.25 -1.04
CA ILE A 22 5.44 -6.18 -1.72
C ILE A 22 5.49 -5.27 -2.95
N TRP A 23 6.12 -4.10 -2.82
CA TRP A 23 6.21 -3.10 -3.88
C TRP A 23 7.48 -3.21 -4.73
N SER A 24 8.21 -4.33 -4.63
CA SER A 24 9.44 -4.54 -5.40
C SER A 24 9.15 -4.74 -6.89
N PRO A 25 10.13 -4.43 -7.77
CA PRO A 25 10.03 -4.73 -9.19
C PRO A 25 9.77 -6.21 -9.48
N ASP A 26 10.46 -7.11 -8.76
CA ASP A 26 10.31 -8.56 -8.91
C ASP A 26 8.90 -9.04 -8.51
N ARG A 27 8.34 -8.47 -7.44
CA ARG A 27 6.97 -8.79 -7.03
C ARG A 27 5.94 -8.27 -8.02
N SER A 28 6.15 -7.06 -8.54
CA SER A 28 5.31 -6.49 -9.59
C SER A 28 5.34 -7.35 -10.85
N LEU A 29 6.52 -7.83 -11.25
CA LEU A 29 6.69 -8.74 -12.38
C LEU A 29 5.97 -10.07 -12.16
N THR A 30 6.08 -10.63 -10.96
CA THR A 30 5.35 -11.84 -10.57
C THR A 30 3.83 -11.66 -10.73
N HIS A 31 3.28 -10.53 -10.32
CA HIS A 31 1.85 -10.24 -10.46
C HIS A 31 1.43 -10.04 -11.93
N MET A 32 2.28 -9.40 -12.75
CA MET A 32 2.03 -9.27 -14.18
C MET A 32 2.03 -10.64 -14.88
N LEU A 33 2.97 -11.52 -14.55
CA LEU A 33 3.00 -12.90 -15.08
C LEU A 33 1.80 -13.73 -14.60
N ALA A 34 1.38 -13.56 -13.34
CA ALA A 34 0.18 -14.22 -12.82
C ALA A 34 -1.09 -13.81 -13.60
N PHE A 35 -1.21 -12.52 -13.95
CA PHE A 35 -2.28 -12.06 -14.84
C PHE A 35 -2.20 -12.75 -16.22
N GLU A 36 -1.04 -12.72 -16.87
CA GLU A 36 -0.87 -13.27 -18.22
C GLU A 36 -1.19 -14.77 -18.25
N ALA A 37 -0.70 -15.54 -17.26
CA ALA A 37 -0.97 -16.98 -17.17
C ALA A 37 -2.46 -17.26 -16.92
N ALA A 38 -3.10 -16.53 -16.00
CA ALA A 38 -4.53 -16.65 -15.75
C ALA A 38 -5.37 -16.26 -16.98
N TYR A 39 -4.95 -15.22 -17.70
CA TYR A 39 -5.60 -14.76 -18.92
C TYR A 39 -5.46 -15.81 -20.04
N SER A 40 -4.28 -16.41 -20.23
CA SER A 40 -4.07 -17.50 -21.19
C SER A 40 -5.00 -18.69 -20.92
N ARG A 41 -5.11 -19.15 -19.66
CA ARG A 41 -6.09 -20.19 -19.28
C ARG A 41 -7.51 -19.77 -19.56
N GLY A 42 -7.84 -18.50 -19.29
CA GLY A 42 -9.13 -17.91 -19.58
C GLY A 42 -9.52 -18.02 -21.05
N LEU A 43 -8.59 -17.73 -21.98
CA LEU A 43 -8.83 -17.85 -23.43
C LEU A 43 -9.24 -19.27 -23.82
N GLY A 44 -8.66 -20.28 -23.19
CA GLY A 44 -9.05 -21.69 -23.34
C GLY A 44 -10.43 -21.99 -22.76
N ALA A 45 -10.70 -21.48 -21.55
CA ALA A 45 -11.96 -21.69 -20.85
C ALA A 45 -13.17 -21.09 -21.59
N VAL A 46 -13.00 -19.96 -22.28
CA VAL A 46 -14.05 -19.33 -23.09
C VAL A 46 -14.04 -19.75 -24.57
N GLY A 47 -13.19 -20.70 -24.94
CA GLY A 47 -13.16 -21.29 -26.28
C GLY A 47 -12.56 -20.41 -27.39
N LEU A 48 -11.79 -19.38 -27.05
CA LEU A 48 -11.10 -18.53 -28.02
C LEU A 48 -9.78 -19.15 -28.52
N VAL A 49 -9.21 -20.06 -27.72
CA VAL A 49 -8.00 -20.82 -28.03
C VAL A 49 -8.25 -22.28 -27.62
N PRO A 50 -7.65 -23.29 -28.29
CA PRO A 50 -7.65 -24.67 -27.81
C PRO A 50 -7.23 -24.78 -26.32
N PRO A 51 -7.98 -25.49 -25.45
CA PRO A 51 -7.70 -25.54 -24.02
C PRO A 51 -6.30 -26.08 -23.65
N ASP A 52 -5.77 -27.01 -24.43
CA ASP A 52 -4.42 -27.56 -24.27
C ASP A 52 -3.35 -26.52 -24.61
N GLN A 53 -3.52 -25.78 -25.70
CA GLN A 53 -2.65 -24.65 -26.06
C GLN A 53 -2.69 -23.54 -25.02
N ALA A 54 -3.88 -23.22 -24.50
CA ALA A 54 -4.10 -22.21 -23.47
C ALA A 54 -3.40 -22.57 -22.15
N GLN A 55 -3.52 -23.82 -21.71
CA GLN A 55 -2.86 -24.31 -20.51
C GLN A 55 -1.33 -24.33 -20.68
N ALA A 56 -0.82 -24.83 -21.82
CA ALA A 56 0.61 -24.86 -22.10
C ALA A 56 1.22 -23.45 -22.18
N ALA A 57 0.49 -22.47 -22.72
CA ALA A 57 0.93 -21.07 -22.71
C ALA A 57 1.02 -20.50 -21.29
N ALA A 58 0.08 -20.84 -20.41
CA ALA A 58 0.10 -20.39 -19.03
C ALA A 58 1.28 -20.97 -18.24
N GLU A 59 1.58 -22.27 -18.41
CA GLU A 59 2.75 -22.92 -17.82
C GLU A 59 4.05 -22.29 -18.35
N TRP A 60 4.13 -22.01 -19.66
CA TRP A 60 5.24 -21.28 -20.27
C TRP A 60 5.46 -19.89 -19.66
N ILE A 61 4.37 -19.16 -19.37
CA ILE A 61 4.44 -17.84 -18.73
C ILE A 61 4.89 -17.95 -17.27
N GLU A 62 4.45 -18.97 -16.53
CA GLU A 62 4.80 -19.19 -15.12
C GLU A 62 6.28 -19.54 -14.92
N GLU A 63 6.91 -20.19 -15.91
CA GLU A 63 8.33 -20.53 -15.92
C GLU A 63 9.21 -19.43 -16.55
N ALA A 64 8.61 -18.39 -17.12
CA ALA A 64 9.33 -17.36 -17.85
C ALA A 64 10.25 -16.54 -16.93
N THR A 65 11.50 -16.38 -17.35
CA THR A 65 12.44 -15.43 -16.75
C THR A 65 12.62 -14.24 -17.69
N LEU A 66 12.38 -13.03 -17.19
CA LEU A 66 12.47 -11.81 -17.97
C LEU A 66 13.66 -10.97 -17.51
N ASP A 67 14.47 -10.53 -18.47
CA ASP A 67 15.60 -9.64 -18.21
C ASP A 67 15.10 -8.20 -17.96
N PRO A 68 15.34 -7.61 -16.78
CA PRO A 68 14.99 -6.22 -16.49
C PRO A 68 15.58 -5.21 -17.48
N VAL A 69 16.73 -5.50 -18.11
CA VAL A 69 17.34 -4.64 -19.13
C VAL A 69 16.45 -4.54 -20.37
N VAL A 70 15.83 -5.65 -20.78
CA VAL A 70 14.90 -5.69 -21.91
C VAL A 70 13.63 -4.90 -21.59
N LEU A 71 13.09 -5.08 -20.37
CA LEU A 71 11.91 -4.33 -19.93
C LEU A 71 12.20 -2.83 -19.82
N HIS A 72 13.38 -2.45 -19.34
CA HIS A 72 13.82 -1.06 -19.28
C HIS A 72 13.90 -0.43 -20.68
N ALA A 73 14.59 -1.07 -21.62
CA ALA A 73 14.71 -0.58 -22.99
C ALA A 73 13.34 -0.43 -23.68
N GLY A 74 12.44 -1.40 -23.46
CA GLY A 74 11.08 -1.31 -23.98
C GLY A 74 10.24 -0.23 -23.30
N THR A 75 10.42 0.02 -22.01
CA THR A 75 9.75 1.13 -21.30
C THR A 75 10.18 2.49 -21.84
N VAL A 76 11.47 2.66 -22.18
CA VAL A 76 11.98 3.89 -22.84
C VAL A 76 11.29 4.13 -24.18
N GLN A 77 11.02 3.06 -24.93
CA GLN A 77 10.39 3.15 -26.25
C GLN A 77 8.87 3.33 -26.18
N ASP A 78 8.20 2.52 -25.36
CA ASP A 78 6.75 2.31 -25.39
C ASP A 78 6.03 3.04 -24.23
N GLY A 79 6.78 3.66 -23.31
CA GLY A 79 6.28 4.41 -22.15
C GLY A 79 5.85 3.54 -20.95
N LEU A 80 5.83 2.21 -21.11
CA LEU A 80 5.46 1.24 -20.09
C LEU A 80 6.05 -0.16 -20.43
N PRO A 81 6.15 -1.09 -19.46
CA PRO A 81 6.93 -2.33 -19.65
C PRO A 81 6.19 -3.44 -20.41
N ILE A 82 4.85 -3.39 -20.52
CA ILE A 82 4.04 -4.51 -21.01
C ILE A 82 4.34 -4.93 -22.46
N PRO A 83 4.48 -4.04 -23.45
CA PRO A 83 4.84 -4.45 -24.81
C PRO A 83 6.17 -5.21 -24.85
N ALA A 84 7.16 -4.80 -24.06
CA ALA A 84 8.44 -5.50 -23.95
C ALA A 84 8.27 -6.89 -23.31
N LEU A 85 7.53 -6.95 -22.20
CA LEU A 85 7.16 -8.19 -21.52
C LEU A 85 6.48 -9.18 -22.49
N VAL A 86 5.45 -8.73 -23.21
CA VAL A 86 4.69 -9.56 -24.16
C VAL A 86 5.56 -9.99 -25.34
N ARG A 87 6.40 -9.11 -25.87
CA ARG A 87 7.37 -9.48 -26.94
C ARG A 87 8.32 -10.57 -26.45
N SER A 88 8.86 -10.43 -25.25
CA SER A 88 9.75 -11.44 -24.65
C SER A 88 9.05 -12.77 -24.43
N LEU A 89 7.82 -12.76 -23.89
CA LEU A 89 7.03 -13.97 -23.71
C LEU A 89 6.72 -14.69 -25.03
N LYS A 90 6.49 -13.93 -26.12
CA LYS A 90 6.16 -14.48 -27.44
C LYS A 90 7.36 -14.93 -28.28
N ALA A 91 8.57 -14.42 -28.01
CA ALA A 91 9.73 -14.63 -28.86
C ALA A 91 10.05 -16.12 -29.12
N GLU A 92 9.86 -16.97 -28.10
CA GLU A 92 10.15 -18.40 -28.15
C GLU A 92 8.92 -19.28 -27.90
N ALA A 93 7.73 -18.69 -27.81
CA ALA A 93 6.48 -19.39 -27.52
C ALA A 93 5.99 -20.30 -28.66
N GLY A 94 6.52 -20.13 -29.89
CA GLY A 94 6.13 -20.92 -31.05
C GLY A 94 4.61 -20.91 -31.30
N PHE A 95 3.99 -22.09 -31.33
CA PHE A 95 2.54 -22.19 -31.53
C PHE A 95 1.72 -21.62 -30.36
N LEU A 96 2.29 -21.42 -29.18
CA LEU A 96 1.61 -20.86 -28.00
C LEU A 96 1.38 -19.34 -28.11
N ALA A 97 2.09 -18.64 -29.00
CA ALA A 97 2.07 -17.17 -29.07
C ALA A 97 0.67 -16.55 -29.27
N GLY A 98 -0.26 -17.27 -29.90
CA GLY A 98 -1.65 -16.85 -30.06
C GLY A 98 -2.48 -16.84 -28.77
N ALA A 99 -2.01 -17.54 -27.73
CA ALA A 99 -2.65 -17.62 -26.42
C ALA A 99 -2.10 -16.60 -25.40
N ILE A 100 -1.11 -15.78 -25.79
CA ILE A 100 -0.44 -14.82 -24.90
C ILE A 100 -0.94 -13.41 -25.22
N HIS A 101 -1.46 -12.70 -24.21
CA HIS A 101 -1.90 -11.30 -24.30
C HIS A 101 -2.93 -10.98 -25.42
N THR A 102 -3.64 -11.98 -25.96
CA THR A 102 -4.53 -11.79 -27.10
C THR A 102 -5.84 -11.12 -26.67
N GLY A 103 -6.09 -9.91 -27.19
CA GLY A 103 -7.34 -9.18 -26.97
C GLY A 103 -7.44 -8.39 -25.66
N THR A 104 -6.39 -8.41 -24.85
CA THR A 104 -6.23 -7.56 -23.66
C THR A 104 -5.33 -6.36 -23.96
N THR A 105 -5.05 -5.54 -22.96
CA THR A 105 -4.23 -4.32 -23.09
C THR A 105 -3.25 -4.19 -21.92
N SER A 106 -2.26 -3.33 -22.07
CA SER A 106 -1.24 -3.09 -21.04
C SER A 106 -1.81 -2.65 -19.69
N GLN A 107 -2.86 -1.84 -19.70
CA GLN A 107 -3.50 -1.37 -18.47
C GLN A 107 -4.23 -2.50 -17.72
N ASP A 108 -4.82 -3.48 -18.42
CA ASP A 108 -5.45 -4.63 -17.77
C ASP A 108 -4.44 -5.43 -16.95
N VAL A 109 -3.24 -5.64 -17.51
CA VAL A 109 -2.13 -6.31 -16.82
C VAL A 109 -1.66 -5.49 -15.63
N MET A 110 -1.34 -4.21 -15.84
CA MET A 110 -0.73 -3.37 -14.81
C MET A 110 -1.68 -3.06 -13.64
N ASP A 111 -2.94 -2.72 -13.92
CA ASP A 111 -3.90 -2.39 -12.86
C ASP A 111 -4.41 -3.65 -12.13
N THR A 112 -4.49 -4.81 -12.80
CA THR A 112 -4.76 -6.07 -12.07
C THR A 112 -3.57 -6.48 -11.22
N ALA A 113 -2.33 -6.31 -11.71
CA ALA A 113 -1.14 -6.54 -10.91
C ALA A 113 -1.09 -5.60 -9.70
N LEU A 114 -1.46 -4.33 -9.87
CA LEU A 114 -1.63 -3.36 -8.79
C LEU A 114 -2.69 -3.83 -7.79
N ALA A 115 -3.85 -4.32 -8.24
CA ALA A 115 -4.90 -4.83 -7.35
C ALA A 115 -4.41 -5.99 -6.47
N ILE A 116 -3.58 -6.89 -7.01
CA ILE A 116 -2.92 -7.96 -6.24
C ILE A 116 -1.95 -7.37 -5.21
N THR A 117 -1.12 -6.41 -5.60
CA THR A 117 -0.18 -5.70 -4.70
C THR A 117 -0.92 -4.95 -3.59
N LEU A 118 -2.07 -4.35 -3.90
CA LEU A 118 -2.92 -3.65 -2.93
C LEU A 118 -3.55 -4.62 -1.95
N ARG A 119 -3.96 -5.82 -2.37
CA ARG A 119 -4.42 -6.88 -1.46
C ARG A 119 -3.35 -7.25 -0.43
N GLU A 120 -2.12 -7.49 -0.88
CA GLU A 120 -0.98 -7.79 0.02
C GLU A 120 -0.66 -6.63 0.95
N THR A 121 -0.74 -5.40 0.43
CA THR A 121 -0.58 -4.19 1.23
C THR A 121 -1.67 -4.08 2.29
N SER A 122 -2.94 -4.25 1.92
CA SER A 122 -4.08 -4.21 2.85
C SER A 122 -3.94 -5.24 3.96
N ASP A 123 -3.50 -6.46 3.64
CA ASP A 123 -3.27 -7.51 4.62
C ASP A 123 -2.16 -7.11 5.62
N LEU A 124 -1.04 -6.57 5.12
CA LEU A 124 0.05 -6.04 5.95
C LEU A 124 -0.43 -4.88 6.86
N LEU A 125 -1.17 -3.93 6.29
CA LEU A 125 -1.70 -2.78 7.05
C LEU A 125 -2.71 -3.22 8.11
N SER A 126 -3.59 -4.17 7.79
CA SER A 126 -4.58 -4.72 8.71
C SER A 126 -3.94 -5.43 9.91
N ASP A 127 -2.92 -6.27 9.68
CA ASP A 127 -2.16 -6.92 10.76
C ASP A 127 -1.53 -5.88 11.68
N ARG A 128 -0.82 -4.91 11.11
CA ARG A 128 -0.08 -3.93 11.89
C ARG A 128 -0.99 -2.93 12.61
N LEU A 129 -2.13 -2.55 12.02
CA LEU A 129 -3.16 -1.77 12.70
C LEU A 129 -3.70 -2.51 13.92
N THR A 130 -4.05 -3.78 13.76
CA THR A 130 -4.54 -4.63 14.86
C THR A 130 -3.50 -4.71 15.98
N ARG A 131 -2.25 -5.00 15.64
CA ARG A 131 -1.14 -5.05 16.61
C ARG A 131 -0.90 -3.72 17.33
N LEU A 132 -1.03 -2.59 16.63
CA LEU A 132 -0.91 -1.27 17.25
C LEU A 132 -2.07 -1.00 18.22
N VAL A 133 -3.30 -1.33 17.83
CA VAL A 133 -4.47 -1.22 18.71
C VAL A 133 -4.29 -2.08 19.96
N ASP A 134 -3.90 -3.35 19.80
CA ASP A 134 -3.64 -4.26 20.92
C ASP A 134 -2.56 -3.72 21.86
N GLN A 135 -1.47 -3.17 21.31
CA GLN A 135 -0.39 -2.58 22.10
C GLN A 135 -0.84 -1.36 22.89
N LEU A 136 -1.69 -0.51 22.29
CA LEU A 136 -2.25 0.66 22.94
C LEU A 136 -3.26 0.28 24.04
N GLU A 137 -4.07 -0.75 23.81
CA GLU A 137 -4.98 -1.31 24.81
C GLU A 137 -4.22 -1.90 26.00
N GLN A 138 -3.08 -2.55 25.77
CA GLN A 138 -2.20 -3.00 26.86
C GLN A 138 -1.64 -1.81 27.67
N LEU A 139 -1.19 -0.74 27.01
CA LEU A 139 -0.74 0.48 27.71
C LEU A 139 -1.88 1.10 28.53
N LYS A 140 -3.11 1.10 27.98
CA LYS A 140 -4.31 1.57 28.67
C LYS A 140 -4.66 0.69 29.86
N ALA A 141 -4.54 -0.63 29.76
CA ALA A 141 -4.77 -1.53 30.90
C ALA A 141 -3.75 -1.32 32.04
N ILE A 142 -2.48 -1.07 31.71
CA ILE A 142 -1.40 -0.91 32.71
C ILE A 142 -1.40 0.49 33.33
N HIS A 143 -1.57 1.53 32.51
CA HIS A 143 -1.37 2.92 32.93
C HIS A 143 -2.67 3.74 32.96
N GLY A 144 -3.79 3.22 32.48
CA GLY A 144 -5.00 4.02 32.22
C GLY A 144 -5.53 4.79 33.42
N SER A 145 -5.42 4.24 34.62
CA SER A 145 -5.84 4.90 35.87
C SER A 145 -4.89 5.98 36.37
N ASN A 146 -3.68 6.09 35.79
CA ASN A 146 -2.71 7.12 36.14
C ASN A 146 -3.24 8.49 35.76
N THR A 147 -2.79 9.50 36.50
CA THR A 147 -3.15 10.89 36.24
C THR A 147 -2.09 11.53 35.35
N ILE A 148 -2.51 12.35 34.41
CA ILE A 148 -1.63 13.16 33.56
C ILE A 148 -2.24 14.55 33.39
N MET A 149 -1.40 15.57 33.21
CA MET A 149 -1.88 16.92 32.97
C MET A 149 -2.56 17.00 31.59
N GLY A 150 -3.82 17.40 31.53
CA GLY A 150 -4.49 17.72 30.27
C GLY A 150 -3.85 18.97 29.65
N ARG A 151 -3.78 19.02 28.31
CA ARG A 151 -3.24 20.18 27.60
C ARG A 151 -4.18 20.65 26.50
N THR A 152 -4.47 21.94 26.51
CA THR A 152 -5.34 22.59 25.51
C THR A 152 -4.61 23.80 24.96
N ARG A 153 -4.49 23.89 23.63
CA ARG A 153 -3.76 24.98 22.95
C ARG A 153 -2.35 25.22 23.53
N MET A 154 -1.61 24.13 23.76
CA MET A 154 -0.25 24.13 24.33
C MET A 154 -0.14 24.62 25.78
N GLN A 155 -1.24 24.79 26.51
CA GLN A 155 -1.25 25.20 27.92
C GLN A 155 -1.68 24.05 28.83
N ALA A 156 -1.19 24.05 30.08
CA ALA A 156 -1.70 23.16 31.12
C ALA A 156 -3.18 23.48 31.39
N ALA A 157 -4.01 22.45 31.48
CA ALA A 157 -5.43 22.55 31.74
C ALA A 157 -5.79 21.84 33.05
N LEU A 158 -6.78 20.94 33.04
CA LEU A 158 -7.13 20.11 34.19
C LEU A 158 -6.45 18.73 34.09
N PRO A 159 -6.18 18.05 35.22
CA PRO A 159 -5.76 16.67 35.20
C PRO A 159 -6.79 15.78 34.52
N ILE A 160 -6.30 14.83 33.71
CA ILE A 160 -7.08 13.77 33.10
C ILE A 160 -6.47 12.42 33.50
N THR A 161 -7.15 11.35 33.18
CA THR A 161 -6.60 10.00 33.22
C THR A 161 -5.85 9.68 31.94
N VAL A 162 -4.85 8.79 32.02
CA VAL A 162 -4.08 8.34 30.86
C VAL A 162 -4.99 7.61 29.86
N ASP A 163 -5.99 6.88 30.33
CA ASP A 163 -6.97 6.22 29.44
C ASP A 163 -7.67 7.23 28.50
N HIS A 164 -7.99 8.43 28.98
CA HIS A 164 -8.66 9.47 28.22
C HIS A 164 -7.76 9.98 27.09
N ARG A 165 -6.43 10.06 27.33
CA ARG A 165 -5.45 10.39 26.28
C ARG A 165 -5.35 9.24 25.27
N LEU A 166 -5.17 8.01 25.74
CA LEU A 166 -4.97 6.83 24.88
C LEU A 166 -6.21 6.51 24.04
N GLU A 167 -7.42 6.77 24.53
CA GLU A 167 -8.66 6.59 23.76
C GLU A 167 -8.65 7.42 22.47
N THR A 168 -8.10 8.64 22.53
CA THR A 168 -7.95 9.51 21.34
C THR A 168 -6.90 9.00 20.34
N TRP A 169 -6.09 8.02 20.73
CA TRP A 169 -5.16 7.31 19.84
C TRP A 169 -5.82 6.05 19.27
N ILE A 170 -6.55 5.30 20.09
CA ILE A 170 -7.12 3.99 19.76
C ILE A 170 -8.34 4.11 18.84
N ALA A 171 -9.30 4.97 19.17
CA ALA A 171 -10.59 5.01 18.48
C ALA A 171 -10.45 5.25 16.96
N PRO A 172 -9.65 6.22 16.48
CA PRO A 172 -9.47 6.42 15.04
C PRO A 172 -8.85 5.20 14.33
N LEU A 173 -7.92 4.50 14.98
CA LEU A 173 -7.26 3.32 14.39
C LEU A 173 -8.25 2.15 14.23
N SER A 174 -9.15 1.96 15.19
CA SER A 174 -10.22 0.97 15.13
C SER A 174 -11.22 1.29 14.01
N ASP A 175 -11.57 2.56 13.85
CA ASP A 175 -12.39 2.99 12.71
C ASP A 175 -11.68 2.75 11.37
N HIS A 176 -10.34 2.95 11.31
CA HIS A 176 -9.57 2.73 10.08
C HIS A 176 -9.52 1.26 9.67
N LEU A 177 -9.52 0.31 10.60
CA LEU A 177 -9.69 -1.12 10.28
C LEU A 177 -11.03 -1.34 9.56
N THR A 178 -12.11 -0.74 10.06
CA THR A 178 -13.43 -0.82 9.42
C THR A 178 -13.42 -0.18 8.03
N ARG A 179 -12.83 1.02 7.90
CA ARG A 179 -12.69 1.73 6.61
C ARG A 179 -11.86 0.92 5.62
N LEU A 180 -10.79 0.26 6.08
CA LEU A 180 -9.97 -0.61 5.26
C LEU A 180 -10.83 -1.73 4.69
N THR A 181 -11.53 -2.50 5.54
CA THR A 181 -12.43 -3.56 5.07
C THR A 181 -13.46 -3.06 4.04
N GLN A 182 -13.99 -1.84 4.22
CA GLN A 182 -14.97 -1.26 3.30
C GLN A 182 -14.38 -0.85 1.95
N ILE A 183 -13.13 -0.36 1.89
CA ILE A 183 -12.52 0.11 0.63
C ILE A 183 -11.91 -1.02 -0.21
N ARG A 184 -11.46 -2.12 0.43
CA ARG A 184 -10.78 -3.25 -0.26
C ARG A 184 -11.49 -3.69 -1.55
N PRO A 185 -12.81 -3.96 -1.59
CA PRO A 185 -13.48 -4.44 -2.80
C PRO A 185 -13.47 -3.44 -3.98
N ARG A 186 -13.19 -2.16 -3.74
CA ARG A 186 -13.15 -1.11 -4.78
C ARG A 186 -11.78 -0.98 -5.45
N VAL A 187 -10.72 -1.56 -4.87
CA VAL A 187 -9.34 -1.46 -5.39
C VAL A 187 -8.68 -2.82 -5.56
N GLU A 188 -9.12 -3.84 -4.83
CA GLU A 188 -8.67 -5.22 -4.96
C GLU A 188 -9.58 -5.97 -5.93
N CYS A 189 -9.76 -5.46 -7.14
CA CYS A 189 -10.64 -6.07 -8.14
C CYS A 189 -9.91 -6.18 -9.49
N VAL A 190 -10.35 -7.12 -10.33
CA VAL A 190 -9.74 -7.30 -11.65
C VAL A 190 -9.93 -6.07 -12.53
N GLN A 191 -8.90 -5.67 -13.27
CA GLN A 191 -9.02 -4.73 -14.37
C GLN A 191 -9.04 -5.49 -15.69
N MET A 192 -10.15 -5.40 -16.41
CA MET A 192 -10.29 -5.99 -17.74
C MET A 192 -11.23 -5.15 -18.59
N GLY A 193 -10.70 -4.60 -19.68
CA GLY A 193 -11.46 -3.76 -20.61
C GLY A 193 -10.98 -3.81 -22.05
N GLY A 194 -9.82 -4.42 -22.33
CA GLY A 194 -9.23 -4.44 -23.66
C GLY A 194 -8.75 -3.05 -24.11
N PRO A 195 -8.47 -2.86 -25.41
CA PRO A 195 -7.78 -1.67 -25.91
C PRO A 195 -8.43 -0.32 -25.55
N VAL A 196 -9.77 -0.27 -25.50
CA VAL A 196 -10.54 0.97 -25.27
C VAL A 196 -11.53 0.85 -24.09
N GLY A 197 -11.41 -0.20 -23.27
CA GLY A 197 -12.23 -0.34 -22.07
C GLY A 197 -13.65 -0.87 -22.26
N ASP A 198 -14.06 -1.23 -23.48
CA ASP A 198 -15.43 -1.68 -23.81
C ASP A 198 -15.59 -3.22 -23.89
N GLY A 199 -14.49 -3.97 -23.80
CA GLY A 199 -14.50 -5.43 -23.88
C GLY A 199 -14.90 -6.02 -25.24
N GLN A 200 -15.11 -5.21 -26.28
CA GLN A 200 -15.60 -5.71 -27.58
C GLN A 200 -14.60 -6.60 -28.31
N THR A 201 -13.31 -6.50 -27.98
CA THR A 201 -12.28 -7.38 -28.55
C THR A 201 -12.55 -8.86 -28.27
N LEU A 202 -13.25 -9.18 -27.17
CA LEU A 202 -13.67 -10.55 -26.84
C LEU A 202 -15.16 -10.81 -27.10
N GLY A 203 -15.90 -9.82 -27.60
CA GLY A 203 -17.32 -9.94 -27.94
C GLY A 203 -18.16 -10.57 -26.84
N ALA A 204 -18.91 -11.63 -27.18
CA ALA A 204 -19.82 -12.32 -26.26
C ALA A 204 -19.09 -13.00 -25.08
N GLN A 205 -17.81 -13.34 -25.23
CA GLN A 205 -17.01 -14.04 -24.24
C GLN A 205 -16.47 -13.12 -23.13
N ASN A 206 -16.56 -11.79 -23.28
CA ASN A 206 -15.93 -10.84 -22.38
C ASN A 206 -16.33 -11.03 -20.91
N ARG A 207 -17.63 -11.26 -20.62
CA ARG A 207 -18.13 -11.42 -19.25
C ARG A 207 -17.65 -12.73 -18.61
N GLU A 208 -17.67 -13.82 -19.36
CA GLU A 208 -17.19 -15.13 -18.87
C GLU A 208 -15.68 -15.11 -18.63
N MET A 209 -14.94 -14.41 -19.51
CA MET A 209 -13.50 -14.21 -19.37
C MET A 209 -13.17 -13.40 -18.11
N ALA A 210 -13.86 -12.29 -17.88
CA ALA A 210 -13.64 -11.47 -16.69
C ALA A 210 -13.96 -12.24 -15.40
N ALA A 211 -15.05 -13.04 -15.39
CA ALA A 211 -15.39 -13.90 -14.27
C ALA A 211 -14.35 -15.01 -14.03
N PHE A 212 -13.81 -15.59 -15.10
CA PHE A 212 -12.74 -16.58 -15.02
C PHE A 212 -11.47 -15.97 -14.42
N LEU A 213 -11.07 -14.78 -14.89
CA LEU A 213 -9.90 -14.07 -14.42
C LEU A 213 -10.02 -13.69 -12.94
N ALA A 214 -11.17 -13.14 -12.54
CA ALA A 214 -11.51 -12.81 -11.16
C ALA A 214 -11.38 -14.02 -10.23
N LYS A 215 -11.97 -15.16 -10.62
CA LYS A 215 -11.86 -16.41 -9.87
C LYS A 215 -10.42 -16.91 -9.79
N SER A 216 -9.69 -16.91 -10.91
CA SER A 216 -8.32 -17.44 -10.99
C SER A 216 -7.33 -16.65 -10.16
N LEU A 217 -7.49 -15.32 -10.08
CA LEU A 217 -6.61 -14.43 -9.32
C LEU A 217 -7.08 -14.20 -7.87
N ASN A 218 -8.22 -14.77 -7.49
CA ASN A 218 -8.89 -14.52 -6.23
C ASN A 218 -9.10 -13.01 -5.97
N LEU A 219 -9.69 -12.35 -6.97
CA LEU A 219 -10.03 -10.94 -6.94
C LEU A 219 -11.53 -10.76 -7.26
N PRO A 220 -12.24 -9.85 -6.58
CA PRO A 220 -13.55 -9.38 -7.01
C PRO A 220 -13.63 -9.04 -8.50
N LEU A 221 -14.77 -9.39 -9.11
CA LEU A 221 -15.15 -8.94 -10.44
C LEU A 221 -15.91 -7.61 -10.31
N PRO A 222 -15.39 -6.47 -10.81
CA PRO A 222 -16.13 -5.23 -10.79
C PRO A 222 -17.28 -5.25 -11.82
N ASP A 223 -18.29 -4.41 -11.61
CA ASP A 223 -19.43 -4.27 -12.54
C ASP A 223 -19.03 -3.66 -13.89
N ARG A 224 -17.89 -2.97 -13.96
CA ARG A 224 -17.38 -2.27 -15.15
C ARG A 224 -15.85 -2.18 -15.14
N CYS A 225 -15.29 -1.97 -16.33
CA CYS A 225 -13.90 -1.54 -16.50
C CYS A 225 -13.65 -0.21 -15.75
N TRP A 226 -12.48 -0.07 -15.12
CA TRP A 226 -12.10 1.09 -14.32
C TRP A 226 -10.78 1.74 -14.80
N HIS A 227 -10.49 1.66 -16.11
CA HIS A 227 -9.30 2.28 -16.73
C HIS A 227 -9.16 3.76 -16.38
N VAL A 228 -10.29 4.49 -16.33
CA VAL A 228 -10.33 5.94 -16.10
C VAL A 228 -11.21 6.35 -14.92
N THR A 229 -11.83 5.39 -14.23
CA THR A 229 -12.63 5.65 -13.01
C THR A 229 -11.80 5.31 -11.78
N ARG A 230 -11.00 6.27 -11.33
CA ARG A 230 -9.95 6.07 -10.31
C ARG A 230 -10.37 6.49 -8.90
N ASP A 231 -11.68 6.65 -8.66
CA ASP A 231 -12.25 7.04 -7.38
C ASP A 231 -11.88 6.04 -6.26
N GLY A 232 -11.83 4.74 -6.57
CA GLY A 232 -11.37 3.72 -5.63
C GLY A 232 -9.92 3.95 -5.15
N LEU A 233 -9.00 4.26 -6.06
CA LEU A 233 -7.60 4.52 -5.72
C LEU A 233 -7.43 5.83 -4.94
N ALA A 234 -8.20 6.86 -5.28
CA ALA A 234 -8.19 8.11 -4.51
C ALA A 234 -8.72 7.91 -3.09
N ASP A 235 -9.80 7.13 -2.92
CA ASP A 235 -10.33 6.80 -1.59
C ASP A 235 -9.35 5.95 -0.77
N TYR A 236 -8.68 4.98 -1.40
CA TYR A 236 -7.62 4.20 -0.75
C TYR A 236 -6.45 5.09 -0.32
N ALA A 237 -5.98 6.00 -1.18
CA ALA A 237 -4.96 6.98 -0.82
C ALA A 237 -5.40 7.91 0.32
N GLY A 238 -6.68 8.30 0.34
CA GLY A 238 -7.29 9.03 1.44
C GLY A 238 -7.20 8.26 2.76
N LEU A 239 -7.50 6.96 2.74
CA LEU A 239 -7.36 6.09 3.92
C LEU A 239 -5.90 5.95 4.37
N LEU A 240 -4.94 5.77 3.46
CA LEU A 240 -3.50 5.77 3.79
C LEU A 240 -3.09 7.07 4.50
N SER A 241 -3.57 8.21 4.01
CA SER A 241 -3.33 9.51 4.66
C SER A 241 -4.02 9.62 6.02
N LEU A 242 -5.23 9.11 6.20
CA LEU A 242 -5.94 9.09 7.48
C LEU A 242 -5.23 8.25 8.54
N ILE A 243 -4.79 7.03 8.17
CA ILE A 243 -4.04 6.13 9.04
C ILE A 243 -2.75 6.81 9.50
N SER A 244 -1.92 7.22 8.54
CA SER A 244 -0.64 7.88 8.83
C SER A 244 -0.81 9.17 9.65
N SER A 245 -1.87 9.95 9.43
CA SER A 245 -2.16 11.16 10.21
C SER A 245 -2.55 10.86 11.65
N SER A 246 -3.34 9.81 11.88
CA SER A 246 -3.72 9.36 13.23
C SER A 246 -2.49 8.89 14.00
N ILE A 247 -1.59 8.17 13.32
CA ILE A 247 -0.30 7.76 13.88
C ILE A 247 0.63 8.96 14.12
N GLY A 248 0.64 9.94 13.22
CA GLY A 248 1.40 11.18 13.38
C GLY A 248 0.96 11.97 14.61
N LYS A 249 -0.34 11.97 14.94
CA LYS A 249 -0.86 12.54 16.18
C LYS A 249 -0.29 11.83 17.41
N ILE A 250 -0.22 10.49 17.40
CA ILE A 250 0.43 9.70 18.46
C ILE A 250 1.90 10.12 18.60
N GLY A 251 2.62 10.21 17.48
CA GLY A 251 4.00 10.68 17.47
C GLY A 251 4.17 12.08 18.05
N GLN A 252 3.32 13.02 17.66
CA GLN A 252 3.36 14.40 18.16
C GLN A 252 3.13 14.46 19.67
N ASP A 253 2.17 13.69 20.18
CA ASP A 253 1.89 13.62 21.62
C ASP A 253 3.09 12.99 22.37
N ILE A 254 3.63 11.87 21.89
CA ILE A 254 4.80 11.21 22.51
C ILE A 254 6.02 12.16 22.52
N SER A 255 6.28 12.88 21.43
CA SER A 255 7.38 13.85 21.38
C SER A 255 7.21 14.98 22.40
N LEU A 256 5.99 15.51 22.56
CA LEU A 256 5.70 16.53 23.56
C LEU A 256 5.77 15.97 24.98
N MET A 257 5.35 14.73 25.19
CA MET A 257 5.44 14.09 26.51
C MET A 257 6.87 13.74 26.88
N ALA A 258 7.71 13.38 25.91
CA ALA A 258 9.13 13.12 26.14
C ALA A 258 9.93 14.41 26.37
N GLN A 259 9.36 15.57 26.04
CA GLN A 259 9.96 16.86 26.35
C GLN A 259 10.06 17.04 27.87
N GLN A 260 11.28 17.20 28.37
CA GLN A 260 11.57 17.38 29.78
C GLN A 260 10.73 18.52 30.38
N GLY A 261 10.02 18.23 31.47
CA GLY A 261 9.20 19.20 32.20
C GLY A 261 7.81 19.47 31.61
N VAL A 262 7.38 18.73 30.58
CA VAL A 262 6.04 18.89 29.99
C VAL A 262 5.07 17.84 30.56
N ASP A 263 5.20 16.57 30.20
CA ASP A 263 4.38 15.47 30.76
C ASP A 263 5.31 14.29 31.16
N GLU A 264 4.79 13.31 31.89
CA GLU A 264 5.56 12.13 32.29
C GLU A 264 5.33 10.97 31.33
N ILE A 265 6.25 10.78 30.37
CA ILE A 265 6.42 9.51 29.65
C ILE A 265 7.87 9.04 29.80
N LYS A 266 8.06 7.74 30.02
CA LYS A 266 9.41 7.13 30.01
C LYS A 266 9.51 6.11 28.90
N LEU A 267 10.50 6.29 28.04
CA LEU A 267 10.85 5.35 26.98
C LEU A 267 12.06 4.51 27.41
N LYS A 268 12.00 3.20 27.19
CA LYS A 268 13.06 2.22 27.47
C LYS A 268 14.29 2.44 26.60
N ALA A 269 14.07 2.92 25.38
CA ALA A 269 15.07 3.15 24.36
C ALA A 269 14.76 4.46 23.61
N GLY A 270 15.82 5.15 23.20
CA GLY A 270 15.77 6.37 22.40
C GLY A 270 17.12 6.58 21.74
N GLY A 271 17.19 7.40 20.69
CA GLY A 271 18.46 7.69 20.02
C GLY A 271 19.42 8.36 20.99
N GLY A 272 20.44 7.63 21.44
CA GLY A 272 21.44 8.13 22.38
C GLY A 272 22.29 9.23 21.76
N SER A 273 22.56 10.30 22.51
CA SER A 273 23.51 11.32 22.10
C SER A 273 24.92 10.92 22.54
N SER A 274 25.85 10.79 21.59
CA SER A 274 27.27 10.51 21.89
C SER A 274 27.91 11.57 22.80
N ALA A 275 27.40 12.81 22.79
CA ALA A 275 27.85 13.90 23.66
C ALA A 275 27.10 14.01 24.99
N MET A 276 25.94 13.34 25.15
CA MET A 276 25.06 13.53 26.32
C MET A 276 24.40 12.20 26.71
N PRO A 277 24.99 11.42 27.64
CA PRO A 277 24.52 10.08 28.00
C PRO A 277 23.07 9.99 28.52
N HIS A 278 22.55 11.07 29.09
CA HIS A 278 21.17 11.15 29.61
C HIS A 278 20.15 11.63 28.57
N LYS A 279 20.58 12.03 27.37
CA LYS A 279 19.70 12.56 26.32
C LYS A 279 19.15 11.43 25.48
N GLN A 280 17.84 11.18 25.63
CA GLN A 280 17.08 10.23 24.82
C GLN A 280 16.20 11.00 23.84
N ASN A 281 16.50 10.90 22.55
CA ASN A 281 15.70 11.54 21.51
C ASN A 281 14.52 10.64 21.09
N PRO A 282 13.28 11.16 21.01
CA PRO A 282 12.11 10.41 20.57
C PRO A 282 12.06 10.28 19.03
N ILE A 283 13.14 9.77 18.42
CA ILE A 283 13.35 9.74 16.96
C ILE A 283 12.18 9.09 16.21
N LEU A 284 11.67 7.95 16.72
CA LEU A 284 10.55 7.27 16.07
C LEU A 284 9.27 8.09 16.16
N ALA A 285 9.01 8.79 17.27
CA ALA A 285 7.84 9.64 17.42
C ALA A 285 7.88 10.83 16.43
N GLU A 286 9.06 11.43 16.24
CA GLU A 286 9.29 12.47 15.22
C GLU A 286 9.13 11.92 13.78
N LEU A 287 9.58 10.68 13.54
CA LEU A 287 9.37 9.99 12.27
C LEU A 287 7.87 9.83 11.98
N LEU A 288 7.04 9.44 12.96
CA LEU A 288 5.59 9.31 12.76
C LEU A 288 4.96 10.63 12.28
N VAL A 289 5.37 11.76 12.86
CA VAL A 289 4.92 13.09 12.42
C VAL A 289 5.36 13.40 11.00
N THR A 290 6.60 13.03 10.66
CA THR A 290 7.18 13.24 9.31
C THR A 290 6.41 12.44 8.26
N LEU A 291 6.16 11.15 8.51
CA LEU A 291 5.45 10.26 7.60
C LEU A 291 3.98 10.68 7.42
N ALA A 292 3.33 11.15 8.49
CA ALA A 292 1.99 11.72 8.41
C ALA A 292 1.92 12.93 7.46
N ARG A 293 2.88 13.86 7.61
CA ARG A 293 2.95 15.06 6.76
C ARG A 293 3.32 14.71 5.31
N TYR A 294 4.16 13.70 5.11
CA TYR A 294 4.49 13.21 3.78
C TYR A 294 3.24 12.74 3.03
N ASN A 295 2.47 11.81 3.61
CA ASN A 295 1.24 11.32 2.98
C ASN A 295 0.20 12.43 2.75
N ALA A 296 0.02 13.33 3.72
CA ALA A 296 -0.88 14.48 3.56
C ALA A 296 -0.45 15.40 2.41
N THR A 297 0.86 15.48 2.12
CA THR A 297 1.40 16.25 0.98
C THR A 297 1.21 15.52 -0.35
N GLN A 298 1.27 14.18 -0.35
CA GLN A 298 1.07 13.36 -1.56
C GLN A 298 -0.39 13.26 -1.99
N LEU A 299 -1.33 13.27 -1.04
CA LEU A 299 -2.76 13.04 -1.28
C LEU A 299 -3.37 13.93 -2.38
N PRO A 300 -3.12 15.26 -2.44
CA PRO A 300 -3.60 16.08 -3.55
C PRO A 300 -3.15 15.59 -4.93
N GLY A 301 -1.96 14.99 -5.04
CA GLY A 301 -1.46 14.41 -6.29
C GLY A 301 -2.31 13.23 -6.76
N MET A 302 -2.77 12.36 -5.85
CA MET A 302 -3.73 11.30 -6.18
C MET A 302 -5.09 11.86 -6.62
N HIS A 303 -5.53 12.99 -6.04
CA HIS A 303 -6.73 13.67 -6.53
C HIS A 303 -6.55 14.32 -7.91
N HIS A 304 -5.37 14.86 -8.21
CA HIS A 304 -5.05 15.34 -9.56
C HIS A 304 -5.06 14.19 -10.58
N ALA A 305 -4.61 13.01 -10.17
CA ALA A 305 -4.66 11.80 -10.98
C ALA A 305 -6.08 11.27 -11.25
N LEU A 306 -7.15 11.83 -10.64
CA LEU A 306 -8.53 11.50 -11.03
C LEU A 306 -8.90 12.01 -12.43
N LEU A 307 -8.17 12.99 -12.95
CA LEU A 307 -8.43 13.62 -14.23
C LEU A 307 -7.88 12.79 -15.39
N HIS A 308 -8.41 11.58 -15.58
CA HIS A 308 -8.14 10.78 -16.76
C HIS A 308 -8.97 11.29 -17.94
N GLU A 309 -8.32 11.77 -19.01
CA GLU A 309 -8.98 12.07 -20.28
C GLU A 309 -9.34 10.80 -21.07
N GLN A 310 -10.52 10.83 -21.72
CA GLN A 310 -10.99 9.79 -22.66
C GLN A 310 -10.98 8.38 -22.04
N GLU A 311 -10.58 7.35 -22.78
CA GLU A 311 -10.58 5.95 -22.34
C GLU A 311 -9.25 5.51 -21.67
N ARG A 312 -8.19 6.33 -21.75
CA ARG A 312 -6.91 6.12 -21.05
C ARG A 312 -6.06 7.39 -21.06
N SER A 313 -5.67 7.87 -19.87
CA SER A 313 -4.74 8.99 -19.73
C SER A 313 -3.35 8.52 -19.37
N GLY A 314 -2.36 8.78 -20.23
CA GLY A 314 -0.96 8.52 -19.88
C GLY A 314 -0.45 9.44 -18.76
N SER A 315 -0.93 10.68 -18.73
CA SER A 315 -0.44 11.69 -17.77
C SER A 315 -0.97 11.48 -16.35
N ALA A 316 -2.28 11.22 -16.22
CA ALA A 316 -2.89 10.96 -14.93
C ALA A 316 -2.49 9.58 -14.38
N TRP A 317 -2.45 8.55 -15.23
CA TRP A 317 -2.06 7.20 -14.81
C TRP A 317 -0.61 7.13 -14.34
N ALA A 318 0.33 7.77 -15.05
CA ALA A 318 1.73 7.82 -14.62
C ALA A 318 1.91 8.53 -13.26
N LEU A 319 1.08 9.53 -12.97
CA LEU A 319 1.10 10.22 -11.68
C LEU A 319 0.71 9.28 -10.52
N GLU A 320 -0.21 8.35 -10.74
CA GLU A 320 -0.56 7.31 -9.75
C GLU A 320 0.66 6.44 -9.44
N TRP A 321 1.40 6.00 -10.46
CA TRP A 321 2.58 5.15 -10.30
C TRP A 321 3.68 5.83 -9.48
N MET A 322 3.81 7.16 -9.64
CA MET A 322 4.81 7.94 -8.91
C MET A 322 4.47 8.12 -7.43
N ILE A 323 3.19 8.11 -7.08
CA ILE A 323 2.71 8.55 -5.76
C ILE A 323 2.25 7.39 -4.90
N LEU A 324 1.37 6.54 -5.42
CA LEU A 324 0.66 5.54 -4.63
C LEU A 324 1.59 4.54 -3.93
N PRO A 325 2.65 3.99 -4.58
CA PRO A 325 3.56 3.05 -3.92
C PRO A 325 4.22 3.65 -2.67
N ASN A 326 4.69 4.89 -2.76
CA ASN A 326 5.34 5.56 -1.64
C ASN A 326 4.36 5.94 -0.53
N MET A 327 3.10 6.26 -0.86
CA MET A 327 2.06 6.44 0.16
C MET A 327 1.79 5.14 0.94
N ALA A 328 1.75 3.99 0.24
CA ALA A 328 1.56 2.68 0.84
C ALA A 328 2.75 2.30 1.75
N LYS A 329 3.98 2.38 1.23
CA LYS A 329 5.22 2.14 2.00
C LYS A 329 5.32 3.04 3.24
N THR A 330 5.01 4.33 3.09
CA THR A 330 4.97 5.31 4.20
C THR A 330 4.00 4.88 5.29
N THR A 331 2.80 4.42 4.92
CA THR A 331 1.78 4.00 5.89
C THR A 331 2.21 2.73 6.61
N ALA A 332 2.75 1.75 5.89
CA ALA A 332 3.29 0.53 6.47
C ALA A 332 4.41 0.84 7.46
N ARG A 333 5.34 1.74 7.09
CA ARG A 333 6.42 2.18 7.97
C ARG A 333 5.91 2.92 9.20
N SER A 334 4.93 3.80 9.02
CA SER A 334 4.31 4.55 10.10
C SER A 334 3.74 3.60 11.16
N LEU A 335 3.04 2.54 10.73
CA LEU A 335 2.53 1.51 11.63
C LEU A 335 3.64 0.71 12.33
N SER A 336 4.66 0.24 11.61
CA SER A 336 5.75 -0.55 12.21
C SER A 336 6.58 0.27 13.22
N ALA A 337 6.85 1.53 12.91
CA ALA A 337 7.48 2.47 13.82
C ALA A 337 6.60 2.79 15.04
N ALA A 338 5.27 2.90 14.86
CA ALA A 338 4.33 3.15 15.94
C ALA A 338 4.26 1.98 16.93
N VAL A 339 4.16 0.74 16.43
CA VAL A 339 4.23 -0.45 17.27
C VAL A 339 5.54 -0.45 18.06
N THR A 340 6.66 -0.15 17.39
CA THR A 340 7.98 -0.10 18.03
C THR A 340 8.04 0.97 19.13
N VAL A 341 7.60 2.21 18.88
CA VAL A 341 7.66 3.26 19.91
C VAL A 341 6.71 2.96 21.08
N CYS A 342 5.53 2.39 20.82
CA CYS A 342 4.58 2.02 21.87
C CYS A 342 5.12 0.89 22.78
N THR A 343 5.83 -0.10 22.23
CA THR A 343 6.51 -1.14 23.04
C THR A 343 7.67 -0.60 23.88
N GLN A 344 8.24 0.55 23.50
CA GLN A 344 9.28 1.22 24.27
C GLN A 344 8.71 2.02 25.46
N ILE A 345 7.39 2.25 25.53
CA ILE A 345 6.79 2.99 26.64
C ILE A 345 6.82 2.13 27.91
N THR A 346 7.40 2.66 28.98
CA THR A 346 7.50 1.98 30.29
C THR A 346 6.66 2.60 31.39
N SER A 347 6.32 3.87 31.25
CA SER A 347 5.38 4.56 32.13
C SER A 347 4.73 5.73 31.41
N ILE A 348 3.45 5.94 31.70
CA ILE A 348 2.70 7.14 31.31
C ILE A 348 1.99 7.68 32.55
N GLY A 349 2.17 8.97 32.83
CA GLY A 349 1.54 9.65 33.96
C GLY A 349 1.98 9.17 35.34
N GLU A 350 1.43 9.81 36.36
CA GLU A 350 1.69 9.51 37.77
C GLU A 350 0.64 8.53 38.30
N GLY A 351 1.07 7.48 39.00
CA GLY A 351 0.15 6.54 39.66
C GLY A 351 -0.74 7.27 40.68
N ARG A 352 -1.99 6.83 40.84
CA ARG A 352 -2.84 7.35 41.93
C ARG A 352 -2.16 7.08 43.27
N LYS A 353 -1.97 8.13 44.07
CA LYS A 353 -1.58 8.01 45.48
C LYS A 353 -2.73 7.46 46.31
#